data_AF-A0A3N9NLR4-F1
#
_entry.id   AF-A0A3N9NLR4-F1
#
_cell.length_a   1.000
_cell.length_b   1.000
_cell.length_c   1.000
_cell.angle_alpha   90.00
_cell.angle_beta   90.00
_cell.angle_gamma   90.00
#
_symmetry.space_group_name_H-M   'P 1'
#
loop_
_entity.id
_entity.type
_entity.pdbx_description
1 polymer ?
#
loop_
_entity_poly.entity_id
_entity_poly.type
_entity_poly.pdbx_seq_one_letter_code
_entity_poly.pdbx_strand_id
1 'polypeptide(L)'
;MKKLFLSLIILFPLFNLPAQISFENHVQPIFTDNCAFSGCHLGPNAQENLDLSAGNSYGDIVNVPSNDFPDLFRVHPGKPDSSYLVWKIEGRSGIMGAQMPFGMAPLQQGQIDTIRQWITEGALLPITTRKENQIASTYQLHQNFPNPFNPRTTISLEVVRQGNVRLTVFNINGERVSDLIDEELPAGSYHVTWNATNDRGQTLPSGIYVYRLSANGFEQTKRMLLLK
;
A
#
# COMPACT_ATOMS: atom_id res chain seq x y z
N MET A 1 -13.56 56.15 19.74
CA MET A 1 -13.99 54.94 20.47
C MET A 1 -13.46 53.71 19.73
N LYS A 2 -12.35 53.13 20.20
CA LYS A 2 -11.74 51.91 19.60
C LYS A 2 -12.59 50.70 20.03
N LYS A 3 -13.18 49.99 19.07
CA LYS A 3 -13.91 48.74 19.34
C LYS A 3 -12.89 47.63 19.60
N LEU A 4 -12.88 47.13 20.84
CA LEU A 4 -12.09 45.98 21.27
C LEU A 4 -12.76 44.71 20.72
N PHE A 5 -12.11 44.02 19.77
CA PHE A 5 -12.54 42.68 19.37
C PHE A 5 -11.99 41.68 20.39
N LEU A 6 -12.88 41.17 21.24
CA LEU A 6 -12.59 40.08 22.15
C LEU A 6 -12.52 38.79 21.33
N SER A 7 -11.31 38.28 21.09
CA SER A 7 -11.11 36.99 20.41
C SER A 7 -11.52 35.87 21.37
N LEU A 8 -12.64 35.22 21.08
CA LEU A 8 -13.11 34.04 21.82
C LEU A 8 -12.24 32.84 21.42
N ILE A 9 -11.21 32.53 22.23
CA ILE A 9 -10.43 31.30 22.08
C ILE A 9 -11.32 30.14 22.55
N ILE A 10 -11.90 29.41 21.61
CA ILE A 10 -12.60 28.15 21.89
C ILE A 10 -11.52 27.11 22.21
N LEU A 11 -11.34 26.82 23.50
CA LEU A 11 -10.50 25.74 23.98
C LEU A 11 -11.21 24.41 23.65
N PHE A 12 -10.86 23.78 22.54
CA PHE A 12 -11.32 22.41 22.26
C PHE A 12 -10.66 21.47 23.30
N PRO A 13 -11.42 20.66 24.04
CA PRO A 13 -10.83 19.65 24.91
C PRO A 13 -10.07 18.66 24.04
N LEU A 14 -8.81 18.40 24.39
CA LEU A 14 -8.01 17.31 23.83
C LEU A 14 -8.72 16.00 24.20
N PHE A 15 -9.58 15.50 23.32
CA PHE A 15 -10.07 14.13 23.41
C PHE A 15 -8.87 13.20 23.21
N ASN A 16 -8.49 12.47 24.25
CA ASN A 16 -7.65 11.28 24.11
C ASN A 16 -8.42 10.29 23.24
N LEU A 17 -8.06 10.19 21.96
CA LEU A 17 -8.54 9.10 21.10
C LEU A 17 -8.04 7.79 21.71
N PRO A 18 -8.90 6.78 21.95
CA PRO A 18 -8.43 5.46 22.36
C PRO A 18 -7.44 4.93 21.32
N ALA A 19 -6.42 4.20 21.79
CA ALA A 19 -5.43 3.61 20.90
C ALA A 19 -6.14 2.70 19.89
N GLN A 20 -5.96 3.02 18.61
CA GLN A 20 -6.58 2.33 17.48
C GLN A 20 -6.15 0.85 17.40
N ILE A 21 -7.08 -0.05 17.11
CA ILE A 21 -6.79 -1.47 16.96
C ILE A 21 -6.18 -1.71 15.59
N SER A 22 -4.88 -2.01 15.55
CA SER A 22 -4.20 -2.39 14.31
C SER A 22 -4.36 -3.88 14.01
N PHE A 23 -4.44 -4.22 12.73
CA PHE A 23 -4.50 -5.61 12.28
C PHE A 23 -3.31 -6.42 12.79
N GLU A 24 -2.08 -5.98 12.51
CA GLU A 24 -0.86 -6.75 12.78
C GLU A 24 -0.62 -7.02 14.27
N ASN A 25 -0.92 -6.07 15.15
CA ASN A 25 -0.57 -6.20 16.56
C ASN A 25 -1.68 -6.80 17.41
N HIS A 26 -2.93 -6.80 16.92
CA HIS A 26 -4.09 -7.20 17.72
C HIS A 26 -4.92 -8.30 17.07
N VAL A 27 -5.13 -8.24 15.75
CA VAL A 27 -5.99 -9.21 15.05
C VAL A 27 -5.19 -10.38 14.50
N GLN A 28 -4.05 -10.12 13.86
CA GLN A 28 -3.20 -11.18 13.32
C GLN A 28 -2.75 -12.19 14.40
N PRO A 29 -2.35 -11.79 15.63
CA PRO A 29 -2.02 -12.77 16.66
C PRO A 29 -3.20 -13.66 17.03
N ILE A 30 -4.43 -13.13 17.06
CA ILE A 30 -5.64 -13.94 17.29
C ILE A 30 -5.79 -14.99 16.18
N PHE A 31 -5.60 -14.62 14.91
CA PHE A 31 -5.67 -15.58 13.81
C PHE A 31 -4.54 -16.60 13.84
N THR A 32 -3.31 -16.17 14.12
CA THR A 32 -2.15 -17.05 14.25
C THR A 32 -2.38 -18.10 15.33
N ASP A 33 -2.91 -17.69 16.49
CA ASP A 33 -3.06 -18.55 17.66
C ASP A 33 -4.32 -19.42 17.62
N ASN A 34 -5.28 -19.13 16.75
CA ASN A 34 -6.60 -19.79 16.77
C ASN A 34 -7.08 -20.30 15.40
N CYS A 35 -6.46 -19.94 14.28
CA CYS A 35 -6.98 -20.23 12.95
C CYS A 35 -5.91 -20.70 11.95
N ALA A 36 -4.73 -20.08 11.96
CA ALA A 36 -3.68 -20.28 10.97
C ALA A 36 -2.81 -21.53 11.26
N PHE A 37 -3.47 -22.68 11.41
CA PHE A 37 -2.82 -23.98 11.58
C PHE A 37 -2.77 -24.76 10.28
N SER A 38 -1.74 -25.59 10.12
CA SER A 38 -1.65 -26.54 9.00
C SER A 38 -2.89 -27.44 9.00
N GLY A 39 -3.58 -27.52 7.86
CA GLY A 39 -4.86 -28.24 7.72
C GLY A 39 -6.12 -27.44 8.07
N CYS A 40 -5.97 -26.22 8.62
CA CYS A 40 -7.03 -25.23 8.77
C CYS A 40 -6.80 -24.09 7.77
N HIS A 41 -6.26 -22.95 8.20
CA HIS A 41 -6.07 -21.77 7.35
C HIS A 41 -4.60 -21.33 7.22
N LEU A 42 -3.69 -22.29 7.00
CA LEU A 42 -2.25 -22.01 6.83
C LEU A 42 -1.73 -22.50 5.49
N GLY A 43 -1.22 -21.57 4.67
CA GLY A 43 -0.44 -21.86 3.47
C GLY A 43 -1.26 -22.40 2.29
N PRO A 44 -0.61 -23.04 1.30
CA PRO A 44 -1.22 -23.31 -0.01
C PRO A 44 -2.35 -24.35 -0.01
N ASN A 45 -2.54 -25.08 1.10
CA ASN A 45 -3.61 -26.06 1.27
C ASN A 45 -4.66 -25.58 2.30
N ALA A 46 -4.73 -24.27 2.54
CA ALA A 46 -5.70 -23.70 3.45
C ALA A 46 -7.14 -24.01 3.01
N GLN A 47 -7.98 -24.38 3.97
CA GLN A 47 -9.40 -24.63 3.76
C GLN A 47 -10.06 -23.38 3.18
N GLU A 48 -11.03 -23.60 2.30
CA GLU A 48 -11.81 -22.53 1.67
C GLU A 48 -10.95 -21.52 0.88
N ASN A 49 -9.72 -21.89 0.48
CA ASN A 49 -8.77 -20.98 -0.16
C ASN A 49 -8.63 -19.67 0.62
N LEU A 50 -8.52 -19.79 1.94
CA LEU A 50 -8.41 -18.69 2.89
C LEU A 50 -7.15 -18.89 3.73
N ASP A 51 -6.06 -18.20 3.37
CA ASP A 51 -4.79 -18.27 4.11
C ASP A 51 -4.75 -17.15 5.16
N LEU A 52 -4.87 -17.53 6.44
CA LEU A 52 -4.84 -16.61 7.58
C LEU A 52 -3.44 -16.44 8.18
N SER A 53 -2.40 -16.91 7.49
CA SER A 53 -1.01 -16.69 7.89
C SER A 53 -0.60 -15.22 7.81
N ALA A 54 0.35 -14.84 8.67
CA ALA A 54 0.88 -13.48 8.71
C ALA A 54 1.45 -13.08 7.33
N GLY A 55 1.02 -11.93 6.83
CA GLY A 55 1.37 -11.42 5.50
C GLY A 55 0.35 -11.72 4.39
N ASN A 56 -0.51 -12.73 4.55
CA ASN A 56 -1.53 -13.10 3.56
C ASN A 56 -2.96 -12.79 4.04
N SER A 57 -3.24 -13.04 5.31
CA SER A 57 -4.55 -12.96 5.97
C SER A 57 -5.39 -11.72 5.64
N TYR A 58 -4.80 -10.52 5.70
CA TYR A 58 -5.53 -9.27 5.48
C TYR A 58 -6.12 -9.21 4.07
N GLY A 59 -5.29 -9.53 3.06
CA GLY A 59 -5.68 -9.50 1.65
C GLY A 59 -6.74 -10.55 1.33
N ASP A 60 -6.72 -11.67 2.05
CA ASP A 60 -7.67 -12.76 1.87
C ASP A 60 -9.03 -12.54 2.55
N ILE A 61 -9.17 -11.56 3.45
CA ILE A 61 -10.42 -11.34 4.19
C ILE A 61 -11.06 -9.97 3.96
N VAL A 62 -10.28 -8.90 3.78
CA VAL A 62 -10.85 -7.54 3.74
C VAL A 62 -11.35 -7.22 2.34
N ASN A 63 -12.64 -6.87 2.23
CA ASN A 63 -13.34 -6.66 0.95
C ASN A 63 -13.34 -7.88 0.01
N VAL A 64 -13.12 -9.08 0.55
CA VAL A 64 -13.18 -10.33 -0.21
C VAL A 64 -14.55 -10.97 0.03
N PRO A 65 -15.33 -11.33 -1.02
CA PRO A 65 -16.58 -12.05 -0.86
C PRO A 65 -16.39 -13.33 -0.06
N SER A 66 -17.35 -13.68 0.79
CA SER A 66 -17.31 -14.97 1.49
C SER A 66 -17.70 -16.10 0.56
N ASN A 67 -17.10 -17.28 0.72
CA ASN A 67 -17.39 -18.42 -0.15
C ASN A 67 -18.81 -18.97 0.10
N ASP A 68 -19.21 -19.00 1.37
CA ASP A 68 -20.50 -19.51 1.82
C ASP A 68 -21.66 -18.54 1.48
N PHE A 69 -21.41 -17.22 1.58
CA PHE A 69 -22.38 -16.16 1.30
C PHE A 69 -21.74 -15.06 0.45
N PRO A 70 -21.71 -15.20 -0.89
CA PRO A 70 -21.05 -14.24 -1.77
C PRO A 70 -21.60 -12.80 -1.71
N ASP A 71 -22.83 -12.62 -1.23
CA ASP A 71 -23.45 -11.31 -0.99
C ASP A 71 -22.87 -10.59 0.24
N LEU A 72 -22.10 -11.28 1.08
CA LEU A 72 -21.38 -10.73 2.23
C LEU A 72 -19.87 -10.80 2.00
N PHE A 73 -19.17 -9.75 2.42
CA PHE A 73 -17.71 -9.81 2.54
C PHE A 73 -17.30 -10.63 3.77
N ARG A 74 -16.18 -11.35 3.67
CA ARG A 74 -15.51 -12.00 4.81
C ARG A 74 -15.27 -10.96 5.91
N VAL A 75 -14.69 -9.82 5.56
CA VAL A 75 -14.67 -8.59 6.36
C VAL A 75 -15.16 -7.41 5.52
N HIS A 76 -16.23 -6.75 5.96
CA HIS A 76 -16.71 -5.47 5.45
C HIS A 76 -16.21 -4.33 6.35
N PRO A 77 -15.24 -3.51 5.90
CA PRO A 77 -14.77 -2.34 6.63
C PRO A 77 -15.91 -1.46 7.16
N GLY A 78 -15.84 -1.09 8.44
CA GLY A 78 -16.82 -0.25 9.12
C GLY A 78 -18.13 -0.95 9.48
N LYS A 79 -18.32 -2.23 9.10
CA LYS A 79 -19.59 -2.94 9.29
C LYS A 79 -19.37 -4.34 9.90
N PRO A 80 -19.07 -4.43 11.21
CA PRO A 80 -18.83 -5.72 11.88
C PRO A 80 -20.03 -6.66 11.75
N ASP A 81 -21.26 -6.17 11.89
CA ASP A 81 -22.46 -7.01 11.81
C ASP A 81 -22.80 -7.48 10.39
N SER A 82 -22.19 -6.89 9.35
CA SER A 82 -22.29 -7.32 7.96
C SER A 82 -21.01 -8.01 7.46
N SER A 83 -20.13 -8.40 8.37
CA SER A 83 -18.91 -9.16 8.07
C SER A 83 -19.12 -10.64 8.39
N TYR A 84 -18.99 -11.51 7.40
CA TYR A 84 -19.26 -12.94 7.60
C TYR A 84 -18.30 -13.60 8.61
N LEU A 85 -17.06 -13.10 8.72
CA LEU A 85 -16.11 -13.51 9.76
C LEU A 85 -16.72 -13.39 11.16
N VAL A 86 -17.38 -12.26 11.45
CA VAL A 86 -18.00 -11.99 12.76
C VAL A 86 -19.09 -13.01 13.06
N TRP A 87 -19.89 -13.38 12.04
CA TRP A 87 -20.93 -14.39 12.20
C TRP A 87 -20.34 -15.75 12.56
N LYS A 88 -19.25 -16.12 11.88
CA LYS A 88 -18.54 -17.39 12.08
C LYS A 88 -17.89 -17.47 13.45
N ILE A 89 -17.27 -16.41 13.96
CA ILE A 89 -16.60 -16.44 15.28
C ILE A 89 -17.59 -16.33 16.46
N GLU A 90 -18.75 -15.68 16.27
CA GLU A 90 -19.81 -15.58 17.28
C GLU A 90 -20.78 -16.77 17.28
N GLY A 91 -20.73 -17.62 16.25
CA GLY A 91 -21.64 -18.77 16.14
C GLY A 91 -23.09 -18.37 15.89
N ARG A 92 -23.32 -17.29 15.13
CA ARG A 92 -24.68 -16.78 14.88
C ARG A 92 -25.58 -17.80 14.18
N SER A 93 -26.89 -17.71 14.43
CA SER A 93 -27.88 -18.45 13.65
C SER A 93 -27.80 -18.05 12.18
N GLY A 94 -27.65 -19.04 11.28
CA GLY A 94 -27.60 -18.82 9.82
C GLY A 94 -26.22 -18.88 9.19
N ILE A 95 -25.15 -19.17 9.96
CA ILE A 95 -23.85 -19.51 9.36
C ILE A 95 -23.91 -20.87 8.64
N MET A 96 -23.12 -21.00 7.58
CA MET A 96 -22.88 -22.31 6.96
C MET A 96 -21.79 -23.06 7.73
N GLY A 97 -21.96 -24.37 7.89
CA GLY A 97 -21.08 -25.21 8.69
C GLY A 97 -21.17 -24.90 10.19
N ALA A 98 -20.03 -24.94 10.87
CA ALA A 98 -19.96 -24.73 12.31
C ALA A 98 -19.32 -23.38 12.68
N GLN A 99 -19.45 -23.00 13.96
CA GLN A 99 -18.74 -21.86 14.54
C GLN A 99 -17.23 -22.05 14.43
N MET A 100 -16.52 -20.96 14.13
CA MET A 100 -15.07 -20.92 14.12
C MET A 100 -14.52 -20.37 15.45
N PRO A 101 -13.37 -20.87 15.92
CA PRO A 101 -12.58 -21.93 15.31
C PRO A 101 -13.21 -23.32 15.49
N PHE A 102 -13.29 -24.10 14.39
CA PHE A 102 -13.91 -25.42 14.41
C PHE A 102 -13.02 -26.46 15.10
N GLY A 103 -13.62 -27.30 15.95
CA GLY A 103 -12.89 -28.35 16.68
C GLY A 103 -12.02 -27.82 17.82
N MET A 104 -12.07 -26.53 18.11
CA MET A 104 -11.37 -25.87 19.22
C MET A 104 -12.36 -25.11 20.10
N ALA A 105 -11.90 -24.61 21.25
CA ALA A 105 -12.71 -23.71 22.07
C ALA A 105 -13.05 -22.43 21.29
N PRO A 106 -14.26 -21.88 21.43
CA PRO A 106 -14.60 -20.58 20.85
C PRO A 106 -13.60 -19.48 21.26
N LEU A 107 -13.45 -18.46 20.42
CA LEU A 107 -12.66 -17.29 20.79
C LEU A 107 -13.21 -16.67 22.08
N GLN A 108 -12.32 -16.16 22.92
CA GLN A 108 -12.69 -15.42 24.11
C GLN A 108 -13.40 -14.12 23.69
N GLN A 109 -14.34 -13.66 24.52
CA GLN A 109 -15.11 -12.46 24.21
C GLN A 109 -14.22 -11.24 23.91
N GLY A 110 -13.12 -11.06 24.66
CA GLY A 110 -12.18 -9.96 24.39
C GLY A 110 -11.47 -10.05 23.02
N GLN A 111 -11.25 -11.25 22.49
CA GLN A 111 -10.70 -11.45 21.14
C GLN A 111 -11.75 -11.11 20.08
N ILE A 112 -13.01 -11.51 20.30
CA ILE A 112 -14.14 -11.14 19.43
C ILE A 112 -14.31 -9.63 19.42
N ASP A 113 -14.32 -8.99 20.59
CA ASP A 113 -14.45 -7.53 20.74
C ASP A 113 -13.32 -6.80 20.02
N THR A 114 -12.08 -7.31 20.09
CA THR A 114 -10.93 -6.78 19.37
C THR A 114 -11.14 -6.82 17.86
N ILE A 115 -11.60 -7.95 17.32
CA ILE A 115 -11.89 -8.11 15.89
C ILE A 115 -13.03 -7.17 15.47
N ARG A 116 -14.12 -7.13 16.25
CA ARG A 116 -15.26 -6.23 15.97
C ARG A 116 -14.85 -4.77 15.97
N GLN A 117 -14.04 -4.36 16.94
CA GLN A 117 -13.53 -2.99 17.05
C GLN A 117 -12.65 -2.65 15.85
N TRP A 118 -11.71 -3.51 15.48
CA TRP A 118 -10.89 -3.34 14.27
C TRP A 118 -11.74 -3.18 13.01
N ILE A 119 -12.78 -4.00 12.83
CA ILE A 119 -13.68 -3.88 11.68
C ILE A 119 -14.45 -2.55 11.74
N THR A 120 -14.96 -2.18 12.92
CA THR A 120 -15.69 -0.91 13.15
C THR A 120 -14.83 0.30 12.80
N GLU A 121 -13.54 0.26 13.12
CA GLU A 121 -12.55 1.29 12.79
C GLU A 121 -12.19 1.33 11.30
N GLY A 122 -12.78 0.48 10.47
CA GLY A 122 -12.57 0.44 9.03
C GLY A 122 -11.67 -0.69 8.57
N ALA A 123 -11.48 -1.74 9.38
CA ALA A 123 -10.60 -2.86 9.09
C ALA A 123 -9.21 -2.37 8.62
N LEU A 124 -8.65 -1.41 9.35
CA LEU A 124 -7.47 -0.68 8.91
C LEU A 124 -6.29 -1.63 8.77
N LEU A 125 -5.52 -1.43 7.69
CA LEU A 125 -4.24 -2.08 7.49
C LEU A 125 -3.34 -1.88 8.72
N PRO A 126 -2.30 -2.72 8.88
CA PRO A 126 -1.29 -2.53 9.90
C PRO A 126 -0.88 -1.06 9.98
N ILE A 127 -1.10 -0.45 11.15
CA ILE A 127 -0.22 0.63 11.57
C ILE A 127 1.10 -0.09 11.83
N THR A 128 1.89 -0.33 10.78
CA THR A 128 3.28 -0.74 10.95
C THR A 128 3.86 0.27 11.93
N THR A 129 4.38 -0.25 13.05
CA THR A 129 5.17 0.52 14.02
C THR A 129 5.99 1.52 13.25
N ARG A 130 5.79 2.82 13.52
CA ARG A 130 6.59 3.90 12.94
C ARG A 130 8.07 3.68 13.31
N LYS A 131 8.79 2.88 12.53
CA LYS A 131 9.85 3.49 11.74
C LYS A 131 9.12 4.22 10.63
N GLU A 132 9.37 5.51 10.47
CA GLU A 132 8.83 6.30 9.37
C GLU A 132 8.89 5.51 8.06
N ASN A 133 7.75 4.98 7.64
CA ASN A 133 7.45 4.84 6.23
C ASN A 133 6.01 5.26 6.09
N GLN A 134 5.88 6.56 5.85
CA GLN A 134 4.66 7.15 5.36
C GLN A 134 4.16 6.30 4.17
N ILE A 135 2.83 6.20 3.98
CA ILE A 135 2.34 6.35 2.60
C ILE A 135 2.54 7.84 2.28
N ALA A 136 3.80 8.22 2.15
CA ALA A 136 4.17 9.35 1.36
C ALA A 136 3.77 8.87 -0.03
N SER A 137 3.05 9.69 -0.78
CA SER A 137 3.40 9.79 -2.18
C SER A 137 4.93 9.96 -2.18
N THR A 138 5.70 8.89 -2.38
CA THR A 138 7.13 8.98 -2.62
C THR A 138 7.28 9.28 -4.09
N TYR A 139 8.31 10.04 -4.48
CA TYR A 139 8.67 10.14 -5.89
C TYR A 139 8.68 8.75 -6.51
N GLN A 140 8.14 8.62 -7.71
CA GLN A 140 8.17 7.36 -8.45
C GLN A 140 8.84 7.58 -9.79
N LEU A 141 9.76 6.70 -10.14
CA LEU A 141 10.29 6.55 -11.49
C LEU A 141 9.78 5.23 -12.05
N HIS A 142 9.04 5.28 -13.16
CA HIS A 142 8.50 4.07 -13.80
C HIS A 142 9.45 3.52 -14.86
N GLN A 143 9.26 2.24 -15.20
CA GLN A 143 9.98 1.64 -16.31
C GLN A 143 9.62 2.34 -17.62
N ASN A 144 10.62 2.72 -18.41
CA ASN A 144 10.42 3.31 -19.72
C ASN A 144 9.64 2.35 -20.64
N PHE A 145 8.76 2.89 -21.48
CA PHE A 145 8.01 2.13 -22.48
C PHE A 145 8.10 2.78 -23.88
N PRO A 146 8.41 2.00 -24.93
CA PRO A 146 8.78 0.57 -24.91
C PRO A 146 10.16 0.32 -24.25
N ASN A 147 10.42 -0.91 -23.81
CA ASN A 147 11.75 -1.38 -23.42
C ASN A 147 11.86 -2.89 -23.76
N PRO A 148 12.69 -3.30 -24.74
CA PRO A 148 13.64 -2.49 -25.51
C PRO A 148 12.98 -1.44 -26.41
N PHE A 149 13.71 -0.40 -26.80
CA PHE A 149 13.19 0.70 -27.62
C PHE A 149 14.07 1.02 -28.84
N ASN A 150 13.49 1.64 -29.88
CA ASN A 150 14.20 2.07 -31.10
C ASN A 150 13.53 3.31 -31.74
N PRO A 151 14.23 4.46 -31.86
CA PRO A 151 15.09 5.04 -30.84
C PRO A 151 14.26 5.82 -29.79
N ARG A 152 12.92 5.78 -29.86
CA ARG A 152 12.02 6.55 -29.00
C ARG A 152 11.48 5.72 -27.84
N THR A 153 11.54 6.28 -26.63
CA THR A 153 10.87 5.75 -25.43
C THR A 153 10.24 6.88 -24.62
N THR A 154 9.23 6.54 -23.81
CA THR A 154 8.67 7.43 -22.79
C THR A 154 9.10 6.98 -21.40
N ILE A 155 9.51 7.91 -20.55
CA ILE A 155 9.81 7.71 -19.13
C ILE A 155 8.74 8.43 -18.33
N SER A 156 7.98 7.70 -17.51
CA SER A 156 6.97 8.27 -16.63
C SER A 156 7.53 8.44 -15.21
N LEU A 157 7.17 9.54 -14.54
CA LEU A 157 7.56 9.80 -13.15
C LEU A 157 6.48 10.58 -12.38
N GLU A 158 6.49 10.43 -11.06
CA GLU A 158 5.61 11.13 -10.14
C GLU A 158 6.43 12.03 -9.21
N VAL A 159 6.07 13.31 -9.18
CA VAL A 159 6.63 14.34 -8.29
C VAL A 159 5.61 14.58 -7.19
N VAL A 160 6.04 14.45 -5.94
CA VAL A 160 5.13 14.38 -4.79
C VAL A 160 5.10 15.66 -3.96
N ARG A 161 6.11 16.51 -4.19
CA ARG A 161 6.21 17.86 -3.65
C ARG A 161 6.98 18.70 -4.65
N GLN A 162 6.62 19.97 -4.73
CA GLN A 162 7.39 20.91 -5.52
C GLN A 162 8.87 20.92 -5.13
N GLY A 163 9.75 20.98 -6.11
CA GLY A 163 11.19 21.18 -5.90
C GLY A 163 12.01 20.84 -7.14
N ASN A 164 13.33 20.93 -6.99
CA ASN A 164 14.26 20.60 -8.07
C ASN A 164 14.20 19.11 -8.37
N VAL A 165 13.80 18.79 -9.60
CA VAL A 165 13.71 17.43 -10.14
C VAL A 165 14.75 17.29 -11.24
N ARG A 166 15.57 16.24 -11.14
CA ARG A 166 16.57 15.90 -12.15
C ARG A 166 16.33 14.49 -12.67
N LEU A 167 16.16 14.36 -13.98
CA LEU A 167 16.08 13.07 -14.68
C LEU A 167 17.27 12.94 -15.62
N THR A 168 18.28 12.18 -15.22
CA THR A 168 19.55 12.06 -15.94
C THR A 168 19.72 10.67 -16.52
N VAL A 169 20.18 10.58 -17.77
CA VAL A 169 20.59 9.34 -18.44
C VAL A 169 22.11 9.18 -18.40
N PHE A 170 22.56 7.96 -18.17
CA PHE A 170 23.94 7.51 -18.13
C PHE A 170 24.15 6.31 -19.05
N ASN A 171 25.36 6.14 -19.58
CA ASN A 171 25.77 4.90 -20.22
C ASN A 171 26.18 3.84 -19.19
N ILE A 172 26.52 2.63 -19.64
CA ILE A 172 26.92 1.51 -18.77
C ILE A 172 28.21 1.77 -17.99
N ASN A 173 29.06 2.70 -18.44
CA ASN A 173 30.27 3.11 -17.74
C ASN A 173 29.98 4.14 -16.64
N GLY A 174 28.71 4.54 -16.46
CA GLY A 174 28.31 5.57 -15.50
C GLY A 174 28.56 7.00 -15.98
N GLU A 175 28.94 7.20 -17.23
CA GLU A 175 29.12 8.54 -17.80
C GLU A 175 27.74 9.14 -18.10
N ARG A 176 27.53 10.38 -17.67
CA ARG A 176 26.31 11.14 -17.99
C ARG A 176 26.23 11.36 -19.50
N VAL A 177 25.10 11.01 -20.11
CA VAL A 177 24.86 11.21 -21.55
C VAL A 177 23.82 12.27 -21.83
N SER A 178 22.77 12.39 -21.00
CA SER A 178 21.77 13.45 -21.18
C SER A 178 21.02 13.80 -19.91
N ASP A 179 20.70 15.08 -19.71
CA ASP A 179 19.73 15.54 -18.72
C ASP A 179 18.38 15.80 -19.39
N LEU A 180 17.37 15.00 -19.07
CA LEU A 180 16.04 15.07 -19.66
C LEU A 180 15.11 16.04 -18.91
N ILE A 181 15.36 16.22 -17.61
CA ILE A 181 14.76 17.22 -16.74
C ILE A 181 15.88 17.73 -15.83
N ASP A 182 15.98 19.04 -15.66
CA ASP A 182 16.80 19.69 -14.64
C ASP A 182 16.17 21.03 -14.24
N GLU A 183 15.00 20.98 -13.59
CA GLU A 183 14.23 22.17 -13.26
C GLU A 183 13.35 21.97 -12.01
N GLU A 184 12.76 23.06 -11.53
CA GLU A 184 11.80 23.02 -10.43
C GLU A 184 10.40 22.64 -10.96
N LEU A 185 9.89 21.50 -10.53
CA LEU A 185 8.58 20.99 -10.94
C LEU A 185 7.59 21.03 -9.77
N PRO A 186 6.31 21.39 -9.99
CA PRO A 186 5.26 21.19 -9.00
C PRO A 186 4.96 19.70 -8.78
N ALA A 187 4.16 19.39 -7.75
CA ALA A 187 3.68 18.02 -7.58
C ALA A 187 2.75 17.63 -8.75
N GLY A 188 2.96 16.43 -9.30
CA GLY A 188 2.22 15.94 -10.46
C GLY A 188 2.86 14.73 -11.13
N SER A 189 2.20 14.21 -12.16
CA SER A 189 2.70 13.13 -13.01
C SER A 189 3.27 13.70 -14.30
N TYR A 190 4.43 13.19 -14.72
CA TYR A 190 5.18 13.68 -15.89
C TYR A 190 5.54 12.52 -16.82
N HIS A 191 5.53 12.82 -18.12
CA HIS A 191 5.94 11.90 -19.17
C HIS A 191 7.01 12.57 -20.04
N VAL A 192 8.20 11.97 -20.06
CA VAL A 192 9.35 12.50 -20.79
C VAL A 192 9.67 11.59 -21.95
N THR A 193 9.63 12.12 -23.16
CA THR A 193 10.03 11.37 -24.36
C THR A 193 11.52 11.55 -24.61
N TRP A 194 12.24 10.44 -24.79
CA TRP A 194 13.66 10.45 -25.15
C TRP A 194 13.88 9.72 -26.47
N ASN A 195 14.67 10.31 -27.37
CA ASN A 195 14.96 9.79 -28.72
C ASN A 195 16.39 9.24 -28.86
N ALA A 196 16.96 8.70 -27.77
CA ALA A 196 18.31 8.13 -27.75
C ALA A 196 19.42 9.11 -28.20
N THR A 197 19.34 10.38 -27.80
CA THR A 197 20.36 11.40 -28.09
C THR A 197 21.05 11.88 -26.81
N ASN A 198 22.32 12.29 -26.92
CA ASN A 198 23.01 13.03 -25.87
C ASN A 198 22.64 14.52 -25.88
N ASP A 199 23.15 15.28 -24.92
CA ASP A 199 22.91 16.74 -24.80
C ASP A 199 23.39 17.56 -26.02
N ARG A 200 24.24 16.98 -26.89
CA ARG A 200 24.70 17.59 -28.14
C ARG A 200 23.82 17.22 -29.34
N GLY A 201 22.71 16.51 -29.12
CA GLY A 201 21.81 16.02 -30.17
C GLY A 201 22.37 14.82 -30.97
N GLN A 202 23.48 14.22 -30.53
CA GLN A 202 24.09 13.09 -31.24
C GLN A 202 23.38 11.79 -30.85
N THR A 203 23.06 10.95 -31.84
CA THR A 203 22.44 9.64 -31.59
C THR A 203 23.41 8.71 -30.86
N LEU A 204 22.90 7.98 -29.88
CA LEU A 204 23.66 7.03 -29.09
C LEU A 204 23.67 5.63 -29.73
N PRO A 205 24.72 4.81 -29.52
CA PRO A 205 24.77 3.43 -30.04
C PRO A 205 23.83 2.48 -29.27
N SER A 206 23.44 1.37 -29.89
CA SER A 206 22.69 0.29 -29.21
C SER A 206 23.41 -0.16 -27.94
N GLY A 207 22.65 -0.45 -26.88
CA GLY A 207 23.24 -0.84 -25.60
C GLY A 207 22.35 -0.55 -24.41
N ILE A 208 22.92 -0.80 -23.23
CA ILE A 208 22.25 -0.59 -21.95
C ILE A 208 22.55 0.83 -21.47
N TYR A 209 21.48 1.54 -21.12
CA TYR A 209 21.53 2.85 -20.50
C TYR A 209 20.84 2.78 -19.14
N VAL A 210 21.26 3.67 -18.23
CA VAL A 210 20.66 3.83 -16.90
C VAL A 210 20.08 5.23 -16.84
N TYR A 211 18.88 5.38 -16.31
CA TYR A 211 18.31 6.69 -16.01
C TYR A 211 18.03 6.80 -14.52
N ARG A 212 18.23 8.01 -13.98
CA ARG A 212 18.14 8.33 -12.56
C ARG A 212 17.22 9.52 -12.36
N LEU A 213 16.25 9.36 -11.47
CA LEU A 213 15.46 10.45 -10.92
C LEU A 213 16.09 10.86 -9.58
N SER A 214 16.40 12.14 -9.42
CA SER A 214 16.83 12.73 -8.15
C SER A 214 15.95 13.94 -7.83
N ALA A 215 15.33 13.97 -6.65
CA ALA A 215 14.46 15.08 -6.21
C ALA A 215 14.33 15.13 -4.70
N ASN A 216 14.57 16.29 -4.06
CA ASN A 216 14.33 16.50 -2.62
C ASN A 216 14.89 15.38 -1.70
N GLY A 217 16.10 14.89 -1.99
CA GLY A 217 16.77 13.81 -1.24
C GLY A 217 16.35 12.39 -1.63
N PHE A 218 15.38 12.22 -2.52
CA PHE A 218 15.04 10.95 -3.15
C PHE A 218 15.94 10.67 -4.35
N GLU A 219 16.37 9.42 -4.50
CA GLU A 219 16.99 8.92 -5.72
C GLU A 219 16.41 7.56 -6.12
N GLN A 220 16.11 7.38 -7.41
CA GLN A 220 15.76 6.08 -7.98
C GLN A 220 16.40 5.92 -9.35
N THR A 221 16.90 4.71 -9.64
CA THR A 221 17.50 4.36 -10.92
C THR A 221 16.76 3.23 -11.60
N LYS A 222 16.74 3.25 -12.93
CA LYS A 222 16.24 2.16 -13.77
C LYS A 222 17.10 1.99 -15.02
N ARG A 223 17.00 0.83 -15.64
CA ARG A 223 17.78 0.45 -16.83
C ARG A 223 16.88 0.37 -18.05
N MET A 224 17.42 0.71 -19.22
CA MET A 224 16.75 0.60 -20.51
C MET A 224 17.69 0.03 -21.57
N LEU A 225 17.12 -0.70 -22.54
CA LEU A 225 17.86 -1.31 -23.65
C LEU A 225 17.48 -0.62 -24.96
N LEU A 226 18.44 0.09 -25.55
CA LEU A 226 18.33 0.65 -26.89
C LEU A 226 18.72 -0.41 -27.92
N LEU A 227 17.81 -0.68 -28.85
CA LEU A 227 18.07 -1.48 -30.06
C LEU A 227 17.99 -0.54 -31.27
N LYS A 228 18.91 -0.68 -32.22
CA LYS A 228 18.85 -0.02 -33.52
C LYS A 228 18.60 -1.06 -34.60
#